data_AF-G3HP28-F1
#
_entry.id   AF-G3HP28-F1
#
_cell.length_a   1.000
_cell.length_b   1.000
_cell.length_c   1.000
_cell.angle_alpha   90.00
_cell.angle_beta   90.00
_cell.angle_gamma   90.00
#
_symmetry.space_group_name_H-M   'P 1'
#
loop_
_entity.id
_entity.type
_entity.pdbx_description
1 polymer ?
#
loop_
_entity_poly.entity_id
_entity_poly.type
_entity_poly.pdbx_seq_one_letter_code
_entity_poly.pdbx_strand_id
1 'polypeptide(L)'
;MVKSIDCSSKGPRFNSQHSHGSSQLSVAPRSDTLMQTYMQEKYPDSVHLSEGTCSHCMEIHSARQPGFELVIVWRIQIDEEGKVFPKLDLLTKVPERALELDKNRVIETAPLSFRRLLGVLGIEAALDSLIKLLCVEND
;
A
#
# COMPACT_ATOMS: atom_id res chain seq x y z
N MET A 1 20.16 9.50 9.56
CA MET A 1 19.70 8.31 10.31
C MET A 1 18.19 8.46 10.51
N VAL A 2 17.39 7.89 9.60
CA VAL A 2 15.93 8.04 9.60
C VAL A 2 15.34 7.05 10.60
N LYS A 3 14.63 7.53 11.62
CA LYS A 3 13.93 6.67 12.58
C LYS A 3 12.57 6.32 11.98
N SER A 4 12.43 5.07 11.52
CA SER A 4 11.10 4.48 11.31
C SER A 4 10.46 4.29 12.67
N ILE A 5 9.32 4.95 12.90
CA ILE A 5 8.53 4.75 14.11
C ILE A 5 7.52 3.67 13.77
N ASP A 6 7.70 2.48 14.34
CA ASP A 6 6.65 1.47 14.38
C ASP A 6 5.58 1.97 15.37
N CYS A 7 4.35 2.17 14.89
CA CYS A 7 3.21 2.57 15.72
C CYS A 7 2.65 1.41 16.56
N SER A 8 3.50 0.50 17.04
CA SER A 8 3.15 -0.46 18.10
C SER A 8 3.45 0.15 19.48
N SER A 9 2.79 1.26 19.81
CA SER A 9 2.90 1.86 21.14
C SER A 9 2.07 1.04 22.13
N LYS A 10 2.75 0.25 22.97
CA LYS A 10 2.17 -0.29 24.22
C LYS A 10 1.76 0.89 25.10
N GLY A 11 0.47 1.18 25.19
CA GLY A 11 -0.09 2.17 26.11
C GLY A 11 0.03 1.75 27.58
N PRO A 12 -0.09 2.70 28.53
CA PRO A 12 0.12 2.45 29.95
C PRO A 12 -1.04 1.64 30.55
N ARG A 13 -0.70 0.75 31.48
CA ARG A 13 -1.60 -0.18 32.17
C ARG A 13 -2.48 0.59 33.17
N PHE A 14 -3.74 0.85 32.82
CA PHE A 14 -4.77 1.29 33.78
C PHE A 14 -5.62 0.09 34.21
N ASN A 15 -5.72 -0.11 35.52
CA ASN A 15 -6.48 -1.17 36.17
C ASN A 15 -7.71 -0.52 36.83
N SER A 16 -8.93 -0.85 36.38
CA SER A 16 -10.16 -0.69 37.18
C SER A 16 -11.28 -1.55 36.60
N GLN A 17 -11.98 -2.25 37.50
CA GLN A 17 -13.02 -3.25 37.23
C GLN A 17 -14.41 -2.61 36.99
N HIS A 18 -15.29 -3.39 36.34
CA HIS A 18 -16.77 -3.30 36.23
C HIS A 18 -17.41 -2.15 35.42
N SER A 19 -17.92 -2.44 34.22
CA SER A 19 -19.32 -2.90 33.97
C SER A 19 -19.69 -2.77 32.49
N HIS A 20 -20.65 -3.60 32.07
CA HIS A 20 -21.13 -3.83 30.71
C HIS A 20 -21.38 -2.58 29.86
N GLY A 21 -20.90 -2.65 28.62
CA GLY A 21 -21.21 -1.72 27.54
C GLY A 21 -20.12 -1.78 26.47
N SER A 22 -20.12 -2.82 25.65
CA SER A 22 -19.29 -2.87 24.44
C SER A 22 -19.79 -1.82 23.44
N SER A 23 -19.52 -0.55 23.72
CA SER A 23 -19.44 0.45 22.67
C SER A 23 -18.21 0.08 21.86
N GLN A 24 -18.41 -0.66 20.77
CA GLN A 24 -17.43 -0.71 19.70
C GLN A 24 -17.17 0.75 19.33
N LEU A 25 -16.03 1.28 19.77
CA LEU A 25 -15.50 2.51 19.26
C LEU A 25 -15.23 2.22 17.78
N SER A 26 -16.14 2.64 16.91
CA SER A 26 -15.90 2.64 15.46
C SER A 26 -14.74 3.60 15.25
N VAL A 27 -13.52 3.06 15.20
CA VAL A 27 -12.34 3.81 14.80
C VAL A 27 -12.62 4.23 13.37
N ALA A 28 -12.85 5.52 13.15
CA ALA A 28 -13.04 6.05 11.81
C ALA A 28 -11.85 5.58 10.95
N PRO A 29 -12.10 4.98 9.78
CA PRO A 29 -11.02 4.51 8.92
C PRO A 29 -10.08 5.67 8.60
N ARG A 30 -8.77 5.41 8.59
CA ARG A 30 -7.79 6.38 8.07
C ARG A 30 -8.18 6.70 6.62
N SER A 31 -7.93 7.92 6.15
CA SER A 31 -8.17 8.31 4.74
C SER A 31 -7.64 7.28 3.75
N ASP A 32 -6.52 6.66 4.11
CA ASP A 32 -5.80 5.68 3.31
C ASP A 32 -6.56 4.34 3.22
N THR A 33 -7.29 3.96 4.28
CA THR A 33 -8.15 2.77 4.33
C THR A 33 -9.31 2.89 3.33
N LEU A 34 -9.86 4.10 3.14
CA LEU A 34 -10.95 4.32 2.19
C LEU A 34 -10.50 4.10 0.74
N MET A 35 -9.28 4.55 0.39
CA MET A 35 -8.72 4.36 -0.96
C MET A 35 -8.40 2.89 -1.23
N GLN A 36 -7.79 2.19 -0.27
CA GLN A 36 -7.49 0.76 -0.43
C GLN A 36 -8.75 -0.08 -0.64
N THR A 37 -9.77 0.16 0.19
CA THR A 37 -11.06 -0.56 0.08
C THR A 37 -11.74 -0.24 -1.24
N TYR A 38 -11.76 1.02 -1.67
CA TYR A 38 -12.31 1.42 -2.96
C TYR A 38 -11.62 0.69 -4.14
N MET A 39 -10.29 0.59 -4.12
CA MET A 39 -9.54 -0.12 -5.16
C MET A 39 -9.81 -1.63 -5.14
N GLN A 40 -9.94 -2.23 -3.96
CA GLN A 40 -10.33 -3.62 -3.80
C GLN A 40 -11.74 -3.90 -4.33
N GLU A 41 -12.72 -3.04 -4.02
CA GLU A 41 -14.10 -3.17 -4.51
C GLU A 41 -14.18 -3.00 -6.03
N LYS A 42 -13.36 -2.11 -6.60
CA LYS A 42 -13.31 -1.86 -8.04
C LYS A 42 -12.61 -2.98 -8.82
N TYR A 43 -11.63 -3.64 -8.20
CA TYR A 43 -10.79 -4.67 -8.83
C TYR A 43 -10.60 -5.91 -7.95
N PRO A 44 -11.68 -6.63 -7.59
CA PRO A 44 -11.63 -7.69 -6.59
C PRO A 44 -10.75 -8.88 -6.97
N ASP A 45 -10.55 -9.13 -8.27
CA ASP A 45 -9.74 -10.24 -8.78
C ASP A 45 -8.25 -9.90 -8.87
N SER A 46 -7.89 -8.61 -8.74
CA SER A 46 -6.53 -8.12 -8.93
C SER A 46 -5.96 -7.45 -7.70
N VAL A 47 -6.80 -6.89 -6.83
CA VAL A 47 -6.39 -6.14 -5.66
C VAL A 47 -6.68 -6.95 -4.40
N HIS A 48 -5.64 -7.17 -3.60
CA HIS A 48 -5.71 -7.94 -2.36
C HIS A 48 -5.19 -7.13 -1.17
N LEU A 49 -5.86 -7.27 -0.03
CA LEU A 49 -5.50 -6.64 1.24
C LEU A 49 -5.19 -7.73 2.27
N SER A 50 -3.91 -8.07 2.43
CA SER A 50 -3.45 -9.19 3.27
C SER A 50 -3.84 -9.09 4.76
N GLU A 51 -4.06 -7.88 5.27
CA GLU A 51 -4.52 -7.61 6.64
C GLU A 51 -5.93 -6.98 6.68
N GLY A 52 -6.68 -7.07 5.57
CA GLY A 52 -7.97 -6.40 5.42
C GLY A 52 -7.85 -4.87 5.50
N THR A 53 -8.89 -4.21 6.02
CA THR A 53 -9.00 -2.73 6.07
C THR A 53 -7.98 -2.05 6.98
N CYS A 54 -7.23 -2.82 7.77
CA CYS A 54 -6.15 -2.34 8.62
C CYS A 54 -4.77 -2.37 7.92
N SER A 55 -4.69 -2.87 6.68
CA SER A 55 -3.42 -3.05 6.01
C SER A 55 -2.74 -1.71 5.68
N HIS A 56 -1.43 -1.69 5.86
CA HIS A 56 -0.58 -0.58 5.36
C HIS A 56 -0.15 -0.82 3.91
N CYS A 57 -0.56 -1.95 3.33
CA CYS A 57 -0.17 -2.41 2.01
C CYS A 57 -1.40 -2.79 1.18
N MET A 58 -1.33 -2.54 -0.12
CA MET A 58 -2.28 -3.03 -1.10
C MET A 58 -1.51 -3.80 -2.16
N GLU A 59 -1.88 -5.05 -2.39
CA GLU A 59 -1.19 -5.91 -3.34
C GLU A 59 -1.98 -5.99 -4.64
N ILE A 60 -1.29 -5.86 -5.76
CA ILE A 60 -1.84 -5.96 -7.11
C ILE A 60 -1.23 -7.20 -7.77
N HIS A 61 -2.10 -8.14 -8.11
CA HIS A 61 -1.76 -9.44 -8.68
C HIS A 61 -2.39 -9.57 -10.06
N SER A 62 -1.64 -10.15 -11.00
CA SER A 62 -2.14 -10.45 -12.33
C SER A 62 -2.31 -11.95 -12.51
N ALA A 63 -3.52 -12.38 -12.88
CA ALA A 63 -3.76 -13.77 -13.26
C ALA A 63 -2.88 -14.23 -14.44
N ARG A 64 -2.40 -13.29 -15.27
CA ARG A 64 -1.56 -13.56 -16.45
C ARG A 64 -0.10 -13.87 -16.10
N GLN A 65 0.40 -13.29 -15.01
CA GLN A 65 1.78 -13.43 -14.59
C GLN A 65 1.84 -13.84 -13.11
N PRO A 66 1.51 -15.09 -12.79
CA PRO A 66 1.62 -15.60 -11.43
C PRO A 66 3.04 -15.40 -10.88
N GLY A 67 3.14 -14.84 -9.67
CA GLY A 67 4.41 -14.54 -9.01
C GLY A 67 5.03 -13.19 -9.37
N PHE A 68 4.43 -12.41 -10.28
CA PHE A 68 4.72 -10.99 -10.44
C PHE A 68 3.67 -10.17 -9.69
N GLU A 69 4.11 -9.44 -8.66
CA GLU A 69 3.22 -8.68 -7.79
C GLU A 69 3.74 -7.26 -7.60
N LEU A 70 2.81 -6.30 -7.59
CA LEU A 70 3.08 -4.91 -7.23
C LEU A 70 2.45 -4.64 -5.87
N VAL A 71 3.25 -4.24 -4.88
CA VAL A 71 2.78 -3.93 -3.53
C VAL A 71 2.90 -2.44 -3.29
N ILE A 72 1.76 -1.78 -3.14
CA ILE A 72 1.66 -0.38 -2.78
C ILE A 72 1.75 -0.26 -1.26
N VAL A 73 2.70 0.52 -0.75
CA VAL A 73 2.95 0.69 0.68
C VAL A 73 2.70 2.13 1.09
N TRP A 74 1.85 2.33 2.10
CA TRP A 74 1.65 3.63 2.73
C TRP A 74 2.71 3.84 3.81
N ARG A 75 3.58 4.82 3.58
CA ARG A 75 4.68 5.18 4.48
C ARG A 75 4.44 6.55 5.07
N ILE A 76 4.81 6.70 6.33
CA ILE A 76 4.89 8.01 6.99
C ILE A 76 6.36 8.45 6.92
N GLN A 77 6.61 9.61 6.33
CA GLN A 77 7.91 10.25 6.35
C GLN A 77 7.87 11.45 7.29
N ILE A 78 8.99 11.70 7.98
CA ILE A 78 9.18 12.87 8.82
C ILE A 78 10.43 13.57 8.31
N ASP A 79 10.32 14.87 8.00
CA ASP A 79 11.48 15.66 7.60
C ASP A 79 12.33 16.08 8.81
N GLU A 80 13.41 16.81 8.56
CA GLU A 80 14.36 17.22 9.60
C GLU A 80 13.73 18.22 10.58
N GLU A 81 12.71 18.94 10.14
CA GLU A 81 11.90 19.87 10.91
C GLU A 81 10.80 19.18 11.73
N GLY A 82 10.64 17.86 11.59
CA GLY A 82 9.62 17.09 12.30
C GLY A 82 8.24 17.08 11.61
N LYS A 83 8.13 17.61 10.40
CA LYS A 83 6.89 17.61 9.64
C LYS A 83 6.62 16.24 9.04
N VAL A 84 5.38 15.78 9.24
CA VAL A 84 4.92 14.47 8.82
C VAL A 84 4.29 14.53 7.44
N PHE A 85 4.69 13.63 6.55
CA PHE A 85 4.16 13.48 5.21
C PHE A 85 3.79 12.02 4.92
N PRO A 86 2.54 11.73 4.53
CA PRO A 86 2.23 10.44 3.96
C PRO A 86 2.88 10.33 2.56
N LYS A 87 3.45 9.17 2.27
CA LYS A 87 3.92 8.80 0.94
C LYS A 87 3.41 7.42 0.56
N LEU A 88 3.06 7.28 -0.71
CA LEU A 88 2.92 5.96 -1.32
C LEU A 88 4.26 5.56 -1.90
N ASP A 89 4.61 4.30 -1.69
CA ASP A 89 5.78 3.67 -2.28
C ASP A 89 5.34 2.39 -3.01
N LEU A 90 6.19 1.90 -3.91
CA LEU A 90 5.96 0.68 -4.66
C LEU A 90 7.07 -0.32 -4.35
N LEU A 91 6.69 -1.55 -4.02
CA LEU A 91 7.58 -2.70 -3.98
C LEU A 91 7.18 -3.67 -5.09
N THR A 92 8.15 -4.11 -5.86
CA THR A 92 7.96 -5.10 -6.93
C THR A 92 8.45 -6.46 -6.44
N LYS A 93 7.56 -7.44 -6.34
CA LYS A 93 7.94 -8.84 -6.14
C LYS A 93 7.96 -9.51 -7.49
N VAL A 94 9.12 -10.02 -7.87
CA VAL A 94 9.31 -10.69 -9.16
C VAL A 94 10.03 -12.01 -8.96
N PRO A 95 9.77 -13.04 -9.78
CA PRO A 95 10.52 -14.28 -9.73
C PRO A 95 12.00 -14.03 -10.05
N GLU A 96 12.91 -14.73 -9.38
CA GLU A 96 14.36 -14.56 -9.56
C GLU A 96 14.81 -14.70 -11.02
N ARG A 97 14.23 -15.66 -11.76
CA ARG A 97 14.49 -15.84 -13.20
C ARG A 97 14.11 -14.61 -14.03
N ALA A 98 13.05 -13.89 -13.64
CA ALA A 98 12.66 -12.66 -14.34
C ALA A 98 13.62 -11.51 -14.01
N LEU A 99 14.19 -11.50 -12.81
CA LEU A 99 15.20 -10.52 -12.41
C LEU A 99 16.50 -10.69 -13.22
N GLU A 100 16.93 -11.92 -13.51
CA GLU A 100 18.09 -12.20 -14.38
C GLU A 100 17.90 -11.66 -15.82
N LEU A 101 16.65 -11.55 -16.26
CA LEU A 101 16.30 -11.05 -17.59
C LEU A 101 16.13 -9.52 -17.62
N ASP A 102 16.08 -8.85 -16.47
CA ASP A 102 15.90 -7.39 -16.34
C ASP A 102 17.21 -6.62 -16.61
N LYS A 103 17.66 -6.67 -17.87
CA LYS A 103 18.89 -5.99 -18.32
C LYS A 103 18.85 -4.47 -18.14
N ASN A 104 17.63 -3.91 -18.10
CA ASN A 104 17.40 -2.47 -18.03
C ASN A 104 17.14 -1.98 -16.60
N ARG A 105 17.18 -2.87 -15.59
CA ARG A 105 16.92 -2.54 -14.19
C ARG A 105 15.56 -1.85 -13.99
N VAL A 106 14.56 -2.29 -14.76
CA VAL A 106 13.19 -1.79 -14.67
C VAL A 106 12.63 -2.06 -13.28
N ILE A 107 12.93 -3.22 -12.69
CA ILE A 107 12.46 -3.61 -11.36
C ILE A 107 13.07 -2.71 -10.29
N GLU A 108 14.39 -2.45 -10.35
CA GLU A 108 15.08 -1.54 -9.42
C GLU A 108 14.55 -0.11 -9.51
N THR A 109 14.22 0.35 -10.73
CA THR A 109 13.79 1.74 -10.98
C THR A 109 12.28 1.96 -10.87
N ALA A 110 11.47 0.89 -10.81
CA ALA A 110 10.02 0.95 -10.73
C ALA A 110 9.49 1.86 -9.60
N PRO A 111 10.03 1.85 -8.36
CA PRO A 111 9.56 2.74 -7.29
C PRO A 111 9.73 4.22 -7.63
N LEU A 112 10.83 4.58 -8.30
CA LEU A 112 11.08 5.95 -8.73
C LEU A 112 10.11 6.37 -9.84
N SER A 113 9.90 5.51 -10.82
CA SER A 113 8.96 5.74 -11.93
C SER A 113 7.52 5.88 -11.42
N PHE A 114 7.11 5.04 -10.46
CA PHE A 114 5.80 5.15 -9.81
C PHE A 114 5.61 6.49 -9.10
N ARG A 115 6.61 6.99 -8.37
CA ARG A 115 6.54 8.32 -7.74
C ARG A 115 6.35 9.45 -8.75
N ARG A 116 6.98 9.35 -9.92
CA ARG A 116 6.75 10.32 -11.01
C ARG A 116 5.32 10.23 -11.53
N LEU A 117 4.81 9.01 -11.73
CA LEU A 117 3.44 8.78 -12.16
C LEU A 117 2.42 9.38 -11.19
N LEU A 118 2.62 9.20 -9.87
CA LEU A 118 1.82 9.85 -8.83
C LEU A 118 1.83 11.37 -8.94
N GLY A 119 2.98 11.98 -9.24
CA GLY A 119 3.10 13.43 -9.42
C GLY A 119 2.38 13.95 -10.67
N VAL A 120 2.25 13.12 -11.70
CA VAL A 120 1.61 13.49 -12.98
C VAL A 120 0.10 13.25 -12.94
N LEU A 121 -0.35 12.09 -12.44
CA LEU A 121 -1.75 11.66 -12.48
C LEU A 121 -2.51 11.87 -11.15
N GLY A 122 -1.79 12.04 -10.04
CA GLY A 122 -2.38 11.90 -8.71
C GLY A 122 -2.54 10.43 -8.30
N ILE A 123 -2.92 10.22 -7.04
CA ILE A 123 -2.94 8.88 -6.39
C ILE A 123 -3.92 7.93 -7.08
N GLU A 124 -5.20 8.34 -7.16
CA GLU A 124 -6.28 7.46 -7.64
C GLU A 124 -6.05 7.04 -9.09
N ALA A 125 -5.80 7.99 -9.99
CA ALA A 125 -5.60 7.71 -11.41
C ALA A 125 -4.30 6.93 -11.70
N ALA A 126 -3.23 7.13 -10.91
CA ALA A 126 -2.01 6.33 -11.05
C ALA A 126 -2.24 4.87 -10.66
N LEU A 127 -2.96 4.62 -9.55
CA LEU A 127 -3.31 3.26 -9.12
C LEU A 127 -4.23 2.57 -10.13
N ASP A 128 -5.28 3.27 -10.57
CA ASP A 128 -6.21 2.79 -11.60
C ASP A 128 -5.47 2.39 -12.89
N SER A 129 -4.57 3.26 -13.35
CA SER A 129 -3.76 2.99 -14.55
C SER A 129 -2.82 1.79 -14.38
N LEU A 130 -2.22 1.64 -13.20
CA LEU A 130 -1.31 0.54 -12.89
C LEU A 130 -2.03 -0.81 -12.86
N ILE A 131 -3.20 -0.86 -12.22
CA ILE A 131 -4.03 -2.06 -12.15
C ILE A 131 -4.51 -2.44 -13.55
N LYS A 132 -4.97 -1.47 -14.35
CA LYS A 132 -5.36 -1.71 -15.74
C LYS A 132 -4.22 -2.26 -16.57
N LEU A 133 -3.03 -1.66 -16.48
CA LEU A 133 -1.86 -2.10 -17.23
C LEU A 133 -1.43 -3.52 -16.87
N LEU A 134 -1.50 -3.89 -15.59
CA LEU A 134 -1.03 -5.18 -15.09
C LEU A 134 -2.07 -6.30 -15.29
N CYS A 135 -3.36 -5.97 -15.19
CA CYS A 135 -4.42 -6.94 -15.00
C CYS A 135 -5.54 -6.89 -16.06
N VAL A 136 -5.74 -5.77 -16.76
CA VAL A 136 -6.84 -5.60 -17.72
C VAL A 136 -6.30 -5.74 -19.16
N GLU A 137 -7.07 -6.40 -20.02
CA GLU A 137 -6.79 -6.46 -21.46
C GLU A 137 -6.80 -5.06 -22.05
N ASN A 138 -5.75 -4.71 -22.79
CA ASN A 138 -5.92 -3.74 -23.86
C ASN A 138 -6.57 -4.53 -25.01
N ASP A 139 -7.90 -4.52 -25.06
CA ASP A 139 -8.68 -5.00 -26.21
C ASP A 139 -8.31 -4.23 -27.49
#